data_AF-A0A2T5K112-F1
#
_entry.id   AF-A0A2T5K112-F1
#
_cell.length_a   1.000
_cell.length_b   1.000
_cell.length_c   1.000
_cell.angle_alpha   90.00
_cell.angle_beta   90.00
_cell.angle_gamma   90.00
#
_symmetry.space_group_name_H-M   'P 1'
#
loop_
_entity.id
_entity.type
_entity.pdbx_description
1 polymer ?
#
loop_
_entity_poly.entity_id
_entity_poly.type
_entity_poly.pdbx_seq_one_letter_code
_entity_poly.pdbx_strand_id
1 'polypeptide(L)'
;MLGDRSYPVGINDAGRLAGNTLVLSSLTNRAFITGPNGVGKTDLGTLGGSESTALDINNAGQVVGGSTTALGEHHAFITGPMAPA
;
A
#
# COMPACT_ATOMS: atom_id res chain seq x y z
N MET A 1 5.59 -17.69 16.12
CA MET A 1 5.51 -17.32 14.69
C MET A 1 5.95 -15.87 14.57
N LEU A 2 6.95 -15.53 13.76
CA LEU A 2 7.20 -14.13 13.43
C LEU A 2 6.08 -13.67 12.49
N GLY A 3 5.28 -12.69 12.88
CA GLY A 3 4.26 -12.10 12.02
C GLY A 3 4.88 -11.18 10.97
N ASP A 4 4.17 -10.95 9.86
CA ASP A 4 4.56 -9.98 8.84
C ASP A 4 4.75 -8.59 9.46
N ARG A 5 5.80 -7.88 9.03
CA ARG A 5 6.14 -6.56 9.55
C ARG A 5 5.52 -5.49 8.66
N SER A 6 4.69 -4.63 9.24
CA SER A 6 4.13 -3.46 8.54
C SER A 6 4.78 -2.17 9.04
N TYR A 7 4.98 -1.20 8.16
CA TYR A 7 5.40 0.15 8.50
C TYR A 7 4.65 1.18 7.65
N PRO A 8 4.25 2.32 8.23
CA PRO A 8 3.57 3.38 7.48
C PRO A 8 4.55 4.22 6.67
N VAL A 9 4.06 4.83 5.58
CA VAL A 9 4.80 5.83 4.80
C VAL A 9 4.13 7.20 4.86
N GLY A 10 2.82 7.27 5.06
CA GLY A 10 2.09 8.52 5.15
C GLY A 10 0.72 8.35 5.80
N ILE A 11 0.17 9.46 6.29
CA ILE A 11 -1.18 9.55 6.86
C ILE A 11 -1.87 10.80 6.31
N ASN A 12 -3.16 10.72 6.05
CA ASN A 12 -3.95 11.87 5.60
C ASN A 12 -4.89 12.42 6.70
N ASP A 13 -5.56 13.54 6.42
CA ASP A 13 -6.43 14.23 7.40
C ASP A 13 -7.64 13.40 7.86
N ALA A 14 -8.02 12.37 7.10
CA ALA A 14 -9.06 11.43 7.47
C ALA A 14 -8.55 10.31 8.42
N GLY A 15 -7.28 10.37 8.84
CA GLY A 15 -6.64 9.38 9.70
C GLY A 15 -6.36 8.04 9.00
N ARG A 16 -6.31 8.03 7.66
CA ARG A 16 -5.98 6.83 6.86
C ARG A 16 -4.48 6.76 6.66
N LEU A 17 -3.89 5.59 6.88
CA LEU A 17 -2.46 5.33 6.69
C LEU A 17 -2.24 4.61 5.36
N ALA A 18 -1.25 5.05 4.59
CA ALA A 18 -0.62 4.24 3.56
C ALA A 18 0.68 3.65 4.10
N GLY A 19 1.03 2.45 3.69
CA GLY A 19 2.22 1.76 4.18
C GLY A 19 2.61 0.55 3.38
N ASN A 20 3.66 -0.11 3.86
CA ASN A 20 4.21 -1.32 3.26
C ASN A 20 4.23 -2.46 4.27
N THR A 21 3.95 -3.66 3.79
CA THR A 21 4.06 -4.90 4.56
C THR A 21 5.15 -5.73 3.97
N LEU A 22 6.20 -6.00 4.75
CA LEU A 22 7.14 -7.05 4.42
C LEU A 22 6.48 -8.39 4.72
N VAL A 23 6.18 -9.13 3.65
CA VAL A 23 5.67 -10.49 3.73
C VAL A 23 6.86 -11.41 3.88
N LEU A 24 7.10 -11.93 5.10
CA LEU A 24 8.35 -12.62 5.43
C LEU A 24 8.53 -13.96 4.69
N SER A 25 7.42 -14.60 4.32
CA SER A 25 7.43 -15.86 3.57
C SER A 25 7.91 -15.72 2.12
N SER A 26 7.77 -14.52 1.54
CA SER A 26 8.20 -14.21 0.17
C SER A 26 9.31 -13.16 0.09
N LEU A 27 9.66 -12.52 1.23
CA LEU A 27 10.54 -11.36 1.30
C LEU A 27 10.13 -10.21 0.37
N THR A 28 8.83 -10.10 0.05
CA THR A 28 8.30 -9.04 -0.81
C THR A 28 7.57 -7.98 -0.02
N ASN A 29 7.57 -6.74 -0.55
CA ASN A 29 6.74 -5.66 -0.02
C ASN A 29 5.36 -5.68 -0.66
N ARG A 30 4.33 -5.43 0.15
CA ARG A 30 2.97 -5.20 -0.29
C ARG A 30 2.46 -3.86 0.22
N ALA A 31 2.14 -2.97 -0.71
CA ALA A 31 1.54 -1.68 -0.40
C ALA A 31 0.14 -1.87 0.17
N PHE A 32 -0.22 -1.10 1.20
CA PHE A 32 -1.54 -1.12 1.79
C PHE A 32 -2.04 0.29 2.12
N ILE A 33 -3.35 0.41 2.26
CA ILE A 33 -4.03 1.56 2.89
C ILE A 33 -4.94 1.06 4.02
N THR A 34 -5.14 1.87 5.06
CA THR A 34 -6.12 1.61 6.12
C THR A 34 -7.37 2.47 5.98
N GLY A 35 -8.43 2.09 6.69
CA GLY A 35 -9.50 3.01 7.04
C GLY A 35 -9.04 4.07 8.05
N PRO A 36 -9.94 5.01 8.41
CA PRO A 36 -9.70 6.00 9.46
C PRO A 36 -9.21 5.37 10.76
N ASN A 37 -8.36 6.08 11.50
CA ASN A 37 -7.74 5.62 12.74
C ASN A 37 -6.92 4.31 12.60
N GLY A 38 -6.40 4.02 11.40
CA GLY A 38 -5.66 2.79 11.14
C GLY A 38 -6.52 1.52 11.11
N VAL A 39 -7.84 1.63 11.11
CA VAL A 39 -8.76 0.48 11.18
C VAL A 39 -8.90 -0.19 9.83
N GLY A 40 -8.72 -1.51 9.80
CA GLY A 40 -8.78 -2.30 8.59
C GLY A 40 -7.56 -2.07 7.70
N LYS A 41 -7.21 -3.09 6.91
CA LYS A 41 -6.07 -3.04 6.01
C LYS A 41 -6.49 -3.58 4.65
N THR A 42 -6.34 -2.74 3.64
CA THR A 42 -6.62 -3.07 2.25
C THR A 42 -5.29 -3.15 1.52
N ASP A 43 -4.97 -4.33 0.99
CA ASP A 43 -3.85 -4.53 0.08
C ASP A 43 -4.13 -3.79 -1.24
N LEU A 44 -3.15 -3.03 -1.74
CA LEU A 44 -3.28 -2.27 -2.98
C LEU A 44 -2.96 -3.10 -4.24
N GLY A 45 -2.58 -4.36 -4.06
CA GLY A 45 -2.24 -5.28 -5.13
C GLY A 45 -0.88 -5.01 -5.75
N THR A 46 -0.67 -5.64 -6.91
CA THR A 46 0.48 -5.44 -7.80
C THR A 46 -0.03 -5.29 -9.24
N LEU A 47 0.82 -4.83 -10.15
CA LEU A 47 0.56 -4.78 -11.60
C LEU A 47 0.85 -6.13 -12.29
N GLY A 48 0.65 -7.24 -11.56
CA GLY A 48 0.92 -8.60 -12.01
C GLY A 48 2.26 -9.18 -11.57
N GLY A 49 3.13 -8.38 -10.92
CA GLY A 49 4.36 -8.84 -10.30
C GLY A 49 4.18 -9.28 -8.84
N SER A 50 5.29 -9.44 -8.13
CA SER A 50 5.32 -10.00 -6.76
C SER A 50 5.36 -8.94 -5.65
N GLU A 51 5.58 -7.68 -5.99
CA GLU A 51 5.78 -6.61 -5.01
C GLU A 51 5.15 -5.28 -5.41
N SER A 52 4.75 -4.53 -4.40
CA SER A 52 4.32 -3.14 -4.49
C SER A 52 4.77 -2.33 -3.28
N THR A 53 5.03 -1.05 -3.50
CA THR A 53 5.48 -0.11 -2.48
C THR A 53 4.64 1.16 -2.56
N ALA A 54 4.01 1.55 -1.44
CA ALA A 54 3.39 2.86 -1.28
C ALA A 54 4.48 3.91 -1.01
N LEU A 55 4.34 5.09 -1.61
CA LEU A 55 5.26 6.21 -1.45
C LEU A 55 4.62 7.42 -0.77
N ASP A 56 3.35 7.70 -1.05
CA ASP A 56 2.63 8.83 -0.44
C ASP A 56 1.10 8.63 -0.49
N ILE A 57 0.37 9.38 0.33
CA ILE A 57 -1.09 9.44 0.36
C ILE A 57 -1.58 10.89 0.45
N ASN A 58 -2.59 11.23 -0.35
CA ASN A 58 -3.22 12.54 -0.30
C ASN A 58 -4.53 12.55 0.52
N ASN A 59 -5.11 13.74 0.74
CA ASN A 59 -6.36 13.93 1.49
C ASN A 59 -7.60 13.33 0.82
N ALA A 60 -7.56 13.04 -0.48
CA ALA A 60 -8.60 12.28 -1.16
C ALA A 60 -8.49 10.75 -0.91
N GLY A 61 -7.48 10.31 -0.14
CA GLY A 61 -7.22 8.91 0.13
C GLY A 61 -6.62 8.15 -1.06
N GLN A 62 -5.99 8.87 -1.99
CA GLN A 62 -5.27 8.26 -3.11
C GLN A 62 -3.85 7.95 -2.68
N VAL A 63 -3.37 6.75 -3.01
CA VAL A 63 -2.00 6.33 -2.77
C VAL A 63 -1.24 6.31 -4.08
N VAL A 64 -0.04 6.89 -4.08
CA VAL A 64 0.93 6.75 -5.16
C VAL A 64 2.02 5.76 -4.75
N GLY A 65 2.59 5.05 -5.71
CA GLY A 65 3.57 4.03 -5.42
C GLY A 65 4.21 3.43 -6.66
N GLY A 66 5.02 2.40 -6.43
CA GLY A 66 5.61 1.56 -7.46
C GLY A 66 5.16 0.11 -7.31
N SER A 67 5.03 -0.61 -8.41
CA SER A 67 4.73 -2.04 -8.42
C SER A 67 5.53 -2.74 -9.52
N THR A 68 5.88 -4.00 -9.28
CA THR A 68 6.38 -4.85 -10.37
C THR A 68 5.23 -5.30 -11.28
N THR A 69 5.49 -5.35 -12.59
CA THR A 69 4.59 -5.94 -13.60
C THR A 69 4.81 -7.44 -13.69
N ALA A 70 3.95 -8.14 -14.44
CA ALA A 70 4.13 -9.56 -14.76
C ALA A 70 5.46 -9.86 -15.50
N LEU A 71 6.06 -8.86 -16.15
CA LEU A 71 7.36 -8.97 -16.82
C LEU A 71 8.55 -8.63 -15.90
N GLY A 72 8.28 -8.26 -14.64
CA GLY A 72 9.30 -7.90 -13.65
C GLY A 72 9.76 -6.44 -13.71
N GLU A 73 9.11 -5.58 -14.50
CA GLU A 73 9.45 -4.16 -14.62
C GLU A 73 8.84 -3.36 -13.46
N HIS A 74 9.52 -2.32 -12.97
CA HIS A 74 8.96 -1.42 -11.96
C HIS A 74 8.18 -0.29 -12.60
N HIS A 75 6.87 -0.25 -12.37
CA HIS A 75 5.97 0.78 -12.88
C HIS A 75 5.33 1.58 -11.75
N ALA A 76 5.18 2.89 -11.96
CA ALA A 76 4.44 3.76 -11.06
C ALA A 76 2.94 3.46 -11.15
N PHE A 77 2.22 3.64 -10.04
CA PHE A 77 0.76 3.59 -9.98
C PHE A 77 0.19 4.71 -9.12
N ILE A 78 -1.11 4.98 -9.33
CA ILE A 78 -1.95 5.78 -8.44
C ILE A 78 -3.30 5.08 -8.27
N THR A 79 -3.83 5.05 -7.05
CA THR A 79 -5.18 4.50 -6.79
C THR A 79 -6.28 5.52 -7.06
N GLY A 80 -7.49 5.02 -7.24
CA GLY A 80 -8.69 5.87 -7.17
C GLY A 80 -8.85 6.50 -5.77
N PRO A 81 -9.59 7.61 -5.66
CA PRO A 81 -9.95 8.18 -4.37
C PRO A 81 -10.79 7.16 -3.59
N MET A 82 -10.56 7.07 -2.29
CA MET A 82 -11.33 6.18 -1.44
C MET A 82 -12.52 6.99 -0.90
N ALA A 83 -13.75 6.60 -1.29
CA ALA A 83 -14.96 7.32 -0.94
C ALA A 83 -15.02 7.64 0.57
N PRO A 84 -15.55 8.81 0.98
CA PRO A 84 -15.93 9.01 2.37
C PRO A 84 -16.97 7.93 2.74
N ALA A 85 -16.79 7.33 3.92
CA ALA A 85 -17.77 6.43 4.49
C ALA A 85 -19.08 7.19 4.79
#